data_AF-A0A7K5F4M5-F1
#
_entry.id   AF-A0A7K5F4M5-F1
#
_cell.length_a   1.000
_cell.length_b   1.000
_cell.length_c   1.000
_cell.angle_alpha   90.00
_cell.angle_beta   90.00
_cell.angle_gamma   90.00
#
_symmetry.space_group_name_H-M   'P 1'
#
loop_
_entity.id
_entity.type
_entity.pdbx_description
1 polymer ?
#
loop_
_entity_poly.entity_id
_entity_poly.type
_entity_poly.pdbx_seq_one_letter_code
_entity_poly.pdbx_strand_id
1 'polypeptide(L)'
;IHFILLFSRQGKLRLQKWYTTLPDKEKKKIIREIVQIILSRNQKTSSFVDWKDLKLVYKRYASLYFCCAIEDQDNELLTLEVVHRYVELLDRYFGNVCELDIIFNFEKAYFILDEFIIGGEVQETSKRSVVKAIEDSDMLQETVEEYMNKPAF
;
A
#
# COMPACT_ATOMS: atom_id res chain seq x y z
N ILE A 1 -11.07 5.75 -0.05
CA ILE A 1 -10.41 4.56 0.60
C ILE A 1 -10.14 4.83 2.09
N HIS A 2 -10.59 3.96 3.01
CA HIS A 2 -10.38 4.12 4.46
C HIS A 2 -9.00 3.67 4.95
N PHE A 3 -8.52 2.54 4.44
CA PHE A 3 -7.20 2.02 4.75
C PHE A 3 -6.71 1.05 3.69
N ILE A 4 -5.40 0.85 3.64
CA ILE A 4 -4.69 -0.11 2.79
C ILE A 4 -3.82 -0.97 3.69
N LEU A 5 -3.94 -2.29 3.54
CA LEU A 5 -3.14 -3.29 4.26
C LEU A 5 -2.40 -4.18 3.26
N LEU A 6 -1.11 -4.38 3.51
CA LEU A 6 -0.32 -5.44 2.86
C LEU A 6 0.08 -6.45 3.92
N PHE A 7 -0.16 -7.72 3.65
CA PHE A 7 0.24 -8.80 4.56
C PHE A 7 0.62 -10.08 3.80
N SER A 8 1.50 -10.87 4.41
CA SER A 8 1.97 -12.11 3.83
C SER A 8 0.94 -13.24 3.97
N ARG A 9 1.18 -14.34 3.26
CA ARG A 9 0.40 -15.59 3.43
C ARG A 9 0.39 -16.13 4.87
N GLN A 10 1.40 -15.79 5.69
CA GLN A 10 1.44 -16.15 7.11
C GLN A 10 0.73 -15.13 8.02
N GLY A 11 0.08 -14.11 7.43
CA GLY A 11 -0.62 -13.05 8.16
C GLY A 11 0.31 -12.00 8.77
N LYS A 12 1.58 -11.94 8.36
CA LYS A 12 2.52 -10.90 8.81
C LYS A 12 2.25 -9.61 8.05
N LEU A 13 1.93 -8.55 8.77
CA LEU A 13 1.71 -7.22 8.20
C LEU A 13 3.03 -6.64 7.65
N ARG A 14 2.98 -6.09 6.45
CA ARG A 14 4.10 -5.42 5.75
C ARG A 14 3.89 -3.93 5.61
N LEU A 15 2.63 -3.52 5.39
CA LEU A 15 2.24 -2.12 5.29
C LEU A 15 0.84 -1.93 5.87
N GLN A 16 0.63 -0.83 6.58
CA GLN A 16 -0.70 -0.35 6.96
C GLN A 16 -0.78 1.16 6.78
N LYS A 17 -1.62 1.62 5.86
CA LYS A 17 -1.93 3.05 5.69
C LYS A 17 -3.38 3.27 6.09
N TRP A 18 -3.60 4.19 7.02
CA TRP A 18 -4.92 4.56 7.51
C TRP A 18 -5.22 5.99 7.09
N TYR A 19 -6.29 6.18 6.32
CA TYR A 19 -6.77 7.50 5.91
C TYR A 19 -7.89 8.02 6.82
N THR A 20 -8.47 7.14 7.64
CA THR A 20 -9.38 7.50 8.72
C THR A 20 -8.67 7.46 10.08
N THR A 21 -8.96 8.45 10.92
CA THR A 21 -8.39 8.53 12.27
C THR A 21 -9.07 7.51 13.19
N LEU A 22 -8.30 6.51 13.64
CA LEU A 22 -8.76 5.47 14.56
C LEU A 22 -7.74 5.23 15.68
N PRO A 23 -8.17 4.83 16.89
CA PRO A 23 -7.26 4.43 17.96
C PRO A 23 -6.47 3.16 17.59
N ASP A 24 -5.21 3.07 18.03
CA ASP A 24 -4.34 1.93 17.70
C ASP A 24 -4.88 0.58 18.18
N LYS A 25 -5.60 0.56 19.30
CA LYS A 25 -6.28 -0.64 19.81
C LYS A 25 -7.29 -1.18 18.79
N GLU A 26 -8.02 -0.26 18.15
CA GLU A 26 -9.03 -0.59 17.15
C GLU A 26 -8.38 -1.01 15.83
N LYS A 27 -7.37 -0.27 15.36
CA LYS A 27 -6.56 -0.66 14.17
C LYS A 27 -6.04 -2.09 14.30
N LYS A 28 -5.45 -2.45 15.44
CA LYS A 28 -4.96 -3.81 15.73
C LYS A 28 -6.06 -4.87 15.77
N LYS A 29 -7.30 -4.51 16.13
CA LYS A 29 -8.45 -5.42 16.10
C LYS A 29 -8.88 -5.64 14.64
N ILE A 30 -9.05 -4.56 13.88
CA ILE A 30 -9.45 -4.59 12.47
C ILE A 30 -8.44 -5.39 11.63
N ILE A 31 -7.14 -5.16 11.79
CA ILE A 31 -6.11 -5.89 11.03
C ILE A 31 -6.23 -7.40 11.28
N ARG A 32 -6.35 -7.83 12.55
CA ARG A 32 -6.48 -9.26 12.87
C ARG A 32 -7.73 -9.87 12.25
N GLU A 33 -8.85 -9.16 12.35
CA GLU A 33 -10.14 -9.57 11.78
C GLU A 33 -10.04 -9.74 10.24
N ILE A 34 -9.54 -8.72 9.53
CA ILE A 34 -9.44 -8.71 8.07
C ILE A 34 -8.46 -9.76 7.56
N VAL A 35 -7.28 -9.88 8.18
CA VAL A 35 -6.28 -10.88 7.80
C VAL A 35 -6.87 -12.29 7.94
N GLN A 36 -7.59 -12.56 9.04
CA GLN A 36 -8.25 -13.86 9.24
C GLN A 36 -9.33 -14.13 8.18
N ILE A 37 -10.18 -13.13 7.89
CA ILE A 37 -11.21 -13.23 6.85
C ILE A 37 -10.57 -13.56 5.50
N ILE A 38 -9.58 -12.77 5.06
CA ILE A 38 -8.99 -12.93 3.72
C ILE A 38 -8.21 -14.23 3.59
N LEU A 39 -7.42 -14.62 4.60
CA LEU A 39 -6.62 -15.85 4.54
C LEU A 39 -7.46 -17.13 4.59
N SER A 40 -8.67 -17.07 5.15
CA SER A 40 -9.60 -18.21 5.17
C SER A 40 -10.37 -18.43 3.85
N ARG A 41 -10.27 -17.50 2.89
CA ARG A 41 -11.02 -17.57 1.63
C ARG A 41 -10.31 -18.41 0.57
N ASN A 42 -11.12 -19.11 -0.24
CA ASN A 42 -10.65 -19.88 -1.39
C ASN A 42 -10.33 -18.96 -2.59
N GLN A 43 -9.35 -19.34 -3.43
CA GLN A 43 -8.92 -18.58 -4.61
C GLN A 43 -10.01 -18.39 -5.66
N LYS A 44 -11.03 -19.26 -5.71
CA LYS A 44 -12.17 -19.14 -6.63
C LYS A 44 -13.22 -18.12 -6.18
N THR A 45 -13.07 -17.55 -4.99
CA THR A 45 -14.01 -16.54 -4.49
C THR A 45 -13.73 -15.17 -5.11
N SER A 46 -14.74 -14.30 -5.09
CA SER A 46 -14.59 -12.92 -5.53
C SER A 46 -13.49 -12.20 -4.73
N SER A 47 -12.85 -11.23 -5.39
CA SER A 47 -11.88 -10.30 -4.79
C SER A 47 -12.54 -9.25 -3.89
N PHE A 48 -13.86 -9.33 -3.70
CA PHE A 48 -14.67 -8.42 -2.90
C PHE A 48 -15.28 -9.15 -1.70
N VAL A 49 -15.30 -8.48 -0.54
CA VAL A 49 -15.93 -8.96 0.70
C VAL A 49 -16.72 -7.83 1.34
N ASP A 50 -18.01 -8.03 1.55
CA ASP A 50 -18.80 -7.15 2.40
C ASP A 50 -18.35 -7.32 3.85
N TRP A 51 -17.93 -6.23 4.49
CA TRP A 51 -17.41 -6.22 5.85
C TRP A 51 -17.93 -5.01 6.61
N LYS A 52 -18.91 -5.26 7.49
CA LYS A 52 -19.64 -4.20 8.21
C LYS A 52 -20.26 -3.24 7.20
N ASP A 53 -20.12 -1.93 7.41
CA ASP A 53 -20.64 -0.89 6.53
C ASP A 53 -19.65 -0.53 5.39
N LEU A 54 -18.59 -1.33 5.20
CA LEU A 54 -17.58 -1.13 4.17
C LEU A 54 -17.45 -2.36 3.27
N LYS A 55 -16.80 -2.17 2.13
CA LYS A 55 -16.38 -3.27 1.24
C LYS A 55 -14.87 -3.41 1.24
N LEU A 56 -14.40 -4.65 1.42
CA LEU A 56 -12.99 -4.99 1.27
C LEU A 56 -12.72 -5.41 -0.16
N VAL A 57 -11.77 -4.75 -0.81
CA VAL A 57 -11.22 -5.11 -2.11
C VAL A 57 -9.83 -5.68 -1.88
N TYR A 58 -9.60 -6.94 -2.25
CA TYR A 58 -8.30 -7.58 -2.03
C TYR A 58 -7.81 -8.37 -3.23
N LYS A 59 -6.50 -8.38 -3.41
CA LYS A 59 -5.83 -9.17 -4.45
C LYS A 59 -4.54 -9.77 -3.91
N ARG A 60 -4.28 -11.01 -4.30
CA ARG A 60 -3.03 -11.70 -3.99
C ARG A 60 -2.06 -11.59 -5.17
N TYR A 61 -0.84 -11.14 -4.90
CA TYR A 61 0.31 -11.14 -5.81
C TYR A 61 1.43 -11.96 -5.17
N ALA A 62 1.81 -13.08 -5.78
CA ALA A 62 2.75 -14.05 -5.23
C ALA A 62 2.44 -14.47 -3.77
N SER A 63 3.27 -14.09 -2.79
CA SER A 63 3.08 -14.37 -1.36
C SER A 63 2.35 -13.26 -0.59
N LEU A 64 2.09 -12.12 -1.22
CA LEU A 64 1.49 -10.94 -0.60
C LEU A 64 0.02 -10.78 -0.95
N TYR A 65 -0.74 -10.32 0.03
CA TYR A 65 -2.10 -9.87 -0.09
C TYR A 65 -2.13 -8.36 0.06
N PHE A 66 -2.80 -7.71 -0.88
CA PHE A 66 -3.10 -6.29 -0.87
C PHE A 66 -4.59 -6.17 -0.61
N CYS A 67 -4.98 -5.34 0.35
CA CYS A 67 -6.37 -5.14 0.72
C CYS A 67 -6.64 -3.66 0.95
N CYS A 68 -7.72 -3.16 0.37
CA CYS A 68 -8.28 -1.85 0.62
C CYS A 68 -9.67 -1.99 1.23
N ALA A 69 -10.06 -1.06 2.09
CA ALA A 69 -11.46 -0.88 2.48
C ALA A 69 -12.02 0.40 1.87
N ILE A 70 -13.18 0.28 1.23
CA ILE A 70 -13.87 1.34 0.50
C ILE A 70 -15.31 1.47 0.95
N GLU A 71 -15.95 2.59 0.62
CA GLU A 71 -17.36 2.83 0.90
C GLU A 71 -18.26 2.04 -0.07
N ASP A 72 -19.54 1.85 0.27
CA ASP A 72 -20.44 1.00 -0.52
C ASP A 72 -20.73 1.56 -1.92
N GLN A 73 -20.66 2.88 -2.08
CA GLN A 73 -20.83 3.58 -3.35
C GLN A 73 -19.57 3.61 -4.23
N ASP A 74 -18.41 3.21 -3.71
CA ASP A 74 -17.16 3.22 -4.46
C ASP A 74 -17.12 2.06 -5.47
N ASN A 75 -16.44 2.27 -6.59
CA ASN A 75 -16.30 1.25 -7.61
C ASN A 75 -15.23 0.22 -7.22
N GLU A 76 -15.65 -1.03 -6.99
CA GLU A 76 -14.76 -2.08 -6.51
C GLU A 76 -13.72 -2.51 -7.56
N LEU A 77 -14.10 -2.50 -8.85
CA LEU A 77 -13.21 -2.84 -9.96
C LEU A 77 -12.14 -1.76 -10.17
N LEU A 78 -12.52 -0.48 -10.06
CA LEU A 78 -11.57 0.62 -10.11
C LEU A 78 -10.59 0.55 -8.94
N THR A 79 -11.07 0.23 -7.73
CA THR A 79 -10.20 0.02 -6.56
C THR A 79 -9.25 -1.16 -6.76
N LEU A 80 -9.70 -2.22 -7.42
CA LEU A 80 -8.83 -3.35 -7.77
C LEU A 80 -7.73 -2.93 -8.76
N GLU A 81 -8.05 -2.06 -9.71
CA GLU A 81 -7.06 -1.43 -10.61
C GLU A 81 -6.12 -0.48 -9.86
N VAL A 82 -6.58 0.25 -8.85
CA VAL A 82 -5.72 1.06 -7.97
C VAL A 82 -4.70 0.17 -7.24
N VAL A 83 -5.14 -0.96 -6.70
CA VAL A 83 -4.24 -1.95 -6.09
C VAL A 83 -3.23 -2.47 -7.11
N HIS A 84 -3.69 -2.83 -8.32
CA HIS A 84 -2.79 -3.31 -9.36
C HIS A 84 -1.76 -2.26 -9.77
N ARG A 85 -2.21 -1.01 -9.92
CA ARG A 85 -1.35 0.13 -10.24
C ARG A 85 -0.26 0.33 -9.21
N TYR A 86 -0.60 0.22 -7.93
CA TYR A 86 0.40 0.33 -6.86
C TYR A 86 1.46 -0.78 -6.95
N VAL A 87 1.06 -2.01 -7.28
CA VAL A 87 2.01 -3.11 -7.54
C VAL A 87 2.91 -2.81 -8.75
N GLU A 88 2.38 -2.25 -9.84
CA GLU A 88 3.19 -1.85 -10.99
C GLU A 88 4.18 -0.72 -10.67
N LEU A 89 3.81 0.21 -9.78
CA LEU A 89 4.70 1.28 -9.32
C LEU A 89 5.85 0.70 -8.48
N LEU A 90 5.53 -0.20 -7.55
CA LEU A 90 6.53 -0.91 -6.76
C LEU A 90 7.48 -1.71 -7.66
N ASP A 91 6.95 -2.44 -8.64
CA ASP A 91 7.76 -3.22 -9.58
C ASP A 91 8.67 -2.37 -10.43
N ARG A 92 8.18 -1.21 -10.88
CA ARG A 92 8.98 -0.26 -11.66
C ARG A 92 10.09 0.39 -10.84
N TYR A 93 9.84 0.68 -9.56
CA TYR A 93 10.84 1.27 -8.68
C TYR A 93 11.91 0.26 -8.24
N PHE A 94 11.51 -0.92 -7.77
CA PHE A 94 12.45 -1.93 -7.25
C PHE A 94 13.08 -2.81 -8.34
N GLY A 95 12.43 -2.97 -9.49
CA GLY A 95 12.89 -3.83 -10.59
C GLY A 95 12.75 -5.32 -10.29
N ASN A 96 11.59 -5.90 -10.60
CA ASN A 96 11.16 -7.26 -10.19
C ASN A 96 10.90 -7.36 -8.69
N VAL A 97 9.96 -6.55 -8.20
CA VAL A 97 9.67 -6.43 -6.78
C VAL A 97 9.30 -7.77 -6.14
N CYS A 98 9.89 -8.04 -4.97
CA CYS A 98 9.53 -9.17 -4.14
C CYS A 98 9.13 -8.73 -2.72
N GLU A 99 8.60 -9.66 -1.92
CA GLU A 99 8.20 -9.37 -0.55
C GLU A 99 9.37 -8.88 0.32
N LEU A 100 10.59 -9.35 0.07
CA LEU A 100 11.77 -8.93 0.84
C LEU A 100 12.10 -7.46 0.57
N ASP A 101 11.95 -6.97 -0.65
CA ASP A 101 12.21 -5.56 -0.98
C ASP A 101 11.31 -4.62 -0.17
N ILE A 102 10.04 -5.00 -0.01
CA ILE A 102 9.06 -4.26 0.82
C ILE A 102 9.40 -4.37 2.31
N ILE A 103 9.96 -5.49 2.77
CA ILE A 103 10.35 -5.67 4.18
C ILE A 103 11.57 -4.81 4.52
N PHE A 104 12.57 -4.79 3.63
CA PHE A 104 13.83 -4.08 3.87
C PHE A 104 13.73 -2.58 3.58
N ASN A 105 12.87 -2.18 2.64
CA ASN A 105 12.67 -0.78 2.23
C ASN A 105 11.20 -0.36 2.44
N PHE A 106 10.66 -0.62 3.64
CA PHE A 106 9.24 -0.40 3.91
C PHE A 106 8.88 1.09 3.78
N GLU A 107 9.79 1.98 4.17
CA GLU A 107 9.68 3.42 4.03
C GLU A 107 9.54 3.85 2.57
N LYS A 108 10.30 3.26 1.64
CA LYS A 108 10.16 3.53 0.20
C LYS A 108 8.79 3.08 -0.32
N ALA A 109 8.27 1.95 0.16
CA ALA A 109 6.91 1.54 -0.17
C ALA A 109 5.87 2.57 0.34
N TYR A 110 6.02 3.13 1.54
CA TYR A 110 5.17 4.22 2.01
C TYR A 110 5.31 5.49 1.16
N PHE A 111 6.52 5.87 0.75
CA PHE A 111 6.72 7.05 -0.09
C PHE A 111 6.06 6.89 -1.46
N ILE A 112 6.24 5.73 -2.12
CA ILE A 112 5.56 5.43 -3.38
C ILE A 112 4.05 5.45 -3.21
N LEU A 113 3.53 4.92 -2.10
CA LEU A 113 2.10 4.94 -1.82
C LEU A 113 1.59 6.37 -1.63
N ASP A 114 2.35 7.21 -0.91
CA ASP A 114 1.98 8.59 -0.61
C ASP A 114 2.08 9.50 -1.85
N GLU A 115 2.96 9.17 -2.81
CA GLU A 115 3.02 9.82 -4.12
C GLU A 115 1.91 9.34 -5.08
N PHE A 116 1.24 8.24 -4.75
CA PHE A 116 0.13 7.72 -5.56
C PHE A 116 -1.26 8.05 -4.98
N ILE A 117 -1.44 7.94 -3.66
CA ILE A 117 -2.71 8.07 -2.96
C ILE A 117 -2.54 9.02 -1.78
N ILE A 118 -3.40 10.04 -1.71
CA ILE A 118 -3.44 10.99 -0.60
C ILE A 118 -4.86 11.15 -0.08
N GLY A 119 -5.03 11.19 1.24
CA GLY A 119 -6.35 11.35 1.86
C GLY A 119 -7.34 10.21 1.55
N GLY A 120 -6.88 9.08 1.03
CA GLY A 120 -7.72 7.97 0.62
C GLY A 120 -8.17 8.03 -0.84
N GLU A 121 -7.68 8.99 -1.62
CA GLU A 121 -8.01 9.19 -3.04
C GLU A 121 -6.75 9.13 -3.92
N VAL A 122 -6.92 8.72 -5.17
CA VAL A 122 -5.82 8.69 -6.15
C VAL A 122 -5.47 10.11 -6.55
N GLN A 123 -4.21 10.52 -6.36
CA GLN A 123 -3.76 11.86 -6.73
C GLN A 123 -3.13 11.91 -8.13
N GLU A 124 -2.40 10.85 -8.52
CA GLU A 124 -1.69 10.80 -9.79
C GLU A 124 -2.02 9.48 -10.49
N THR A 125 -2.46 9.59 -11.75
CA THR A 125 -2.87 8.45 -12.57
C THR A 125 -1.80 8.03 -13.56
N SER A 126 -0.73 8.81 -13.73
CA SER A 126 0.40 8.50 -14.59
C SER A 126 1.48 7.73 -13.84
N LYS A 127 1.74 6.48 -14.24
CA LYS A 127 2.87 5.68 -13.73
C LYS A 127 4.22 6.39 -13.88
N ARG A 128 4.39 7.14 -14.97
CA ARG A 128 5.65 7.83 -15.27
C ARG A 128 5.86 9.01 -14.33
N SER A 129 4.79 9.73 -14.00
CA SER A 129 4.86 10.89 -13.12
C SER A 129 5.22 10.47 -11.69
N VAL A 130 4.53 9.47 -11.14
CA VAL A 130 4.80 8.97 -9.78
C VAL A 130 6.24 8.51 -9.62
N VAL A 131 6.73 7.64 -10.51
CA VAL A 131 8.10 7.11 -10.38
C VAL A 131 9.12 8.23 -10.51
N LYS A 132 8.92 9.17 -11.44
CA LYS A 132 9.81 10.32 -11.58
C LYS A 132 9.84 11.18 -10.31
N ALA A 133 8.68 11.46 -9.70
CA ALA A 133 8.62 12.25 -8.48
C ALA A 133 9.34 11.59 -7.30
N ILE A 134 9.26 10.25 -7.20
CA ILE A 134 10.02 9.47 -6.21
C ILE A 134 11.52 9.53 -6.51
N GLU A 135 11.95 9.34 -7.76
CA GLU A 135 13.36 9.45 -8.18
C GLU A 135 13.93 10.84 -7.87
N ASP A 136 13.19 11.91 -8.21
CA ASP A 136 13.60 13.29 -7.92
C ASP A 136 13.69 13.54 -6.40
N SER A 137 12.79 12.94 -5.60
CA SER A 137 12.81 13.03 -4.13
C SER A 137 13.99 12.28 -3.51
N ASP A 138 14.33 11.10 -4.05
CA ASP A 138 15.48 10.31 -3.60
C ASP A 138 16.80 11.06 -3.87
N MET A 139 16.95 11.65 -5.06
CA MET A 139 18.12 12.47 -5.42
C MET A 139 18.28 13.68 -4.48
N LEU A 140 17.18 14.34 -4.12
CA LEU A 140 17.19 15.44 -3.16
C LEU A 140 17.59 14.97 -1.76
N GLN A 141 17.09 13.81 -1.32
CA GLN A 141 17.44 13.25 -0.02
C GLN A 141 18.94 12.97 0.07
N GLU A 142 19.52 12.30 -0.93
CA GLU A 142 20.96 12.03 -1.01
C GLU A 142 21.79 13.33 -0.97
N THR A 143 21.38 14.33 -1.77
CA THR A 143 22.03 15.63 -1.82
C THR A 143 22.03 16.31 -0.44
N VAL A 144 20.89 16.31 0.26
CA VAL A 144 20.77 16.92 1.60
C VAL A 144 21.64 16.19 2.62
N GLU A 145 21.66 14.86 2.59
CA GLU A 145 22.51 14.06 3.49
C GLU A 145 24.00 14.38 3.27
N GLU A 146 24.45 14.53 2.02
CA GLU A 146 25.82 14.97 1.70
C GLU A 146 26.13 16.37 2.24
N TYR A 147 25.20 17.32 2.11
CA TYR A 147 25.40 18.68 2.64
C TYR A 147 25.49 18.69 4.17
N MET A 148 24.63 17.94 4.86
CA MET A 148 24.58 17.91 6.33
C MET A 148 25.79 17.19 6.94
N ASN A 149 26.42 16.28 6.19
CA ASN A 149 27.61 15.55 6.63
C ASN A 149 28.93 16.29 6.34
N LYS A 150 28.91 17.45 5.68
CA LYS A 150 30.11 18.28 5.52
C LYS A 150 30.48 18.92 6.87
N PRO A 151 31.76 18.82 7.31
CA PRO A 151 32.18 19.46 8.54
C PRO A 151 31.99 20.97 8.44
N ALA A 152 31.30 21.56 9.42
CA ALA A 152 31.28 23.00 9.60
C ALA A 152 32.71 23.43 10.00
N PHE A 153 33.34 24.24 9.15
CA PHE A 153 34.64 24.85 9.42
C PHE A 153 34.56 25.81 10.62
#